data_AF-A0A359CMU8-F1
#
_entry.id   AF-A0A359CMU8-F1
#
_cell.length_a   1.000
_cell.length_b   1.000
_cell.length_c   1.000
_cell.angle_alpha   90.00
_cell.angle_beta   90.00
_cell.angle_gamma   90.00
#
_symmetry.space_group_name_H-M   'P 1'
#
loop_
_entity.id
_entity.type
_entity.pdbx_description
1 polymer ?
#
loop_
_entity_poly.entity_id
_entity_poly.type
_entity_poly.pdbx_seq_one_letter_code
_entity_poly.pdbx_strand_id
1 'polypeptide(L)'
;MVDELKNILLAGIGTAAYSYEKACEIVDTMVKKGQLSVDQGKELSQELKKTLNDTAEKTNDKTKPLTKEDMVDVLKQMNFATKDEVADIKERLEKLEKKADNE
;
A
#
# COMPACT_ATOMS: atom_id res chain seq x y z
N MET A 1 -13.01 -16.76 8.17
CA MET A 1 -12.14 -17.36 7.13
C MET A 1 -12.31 -16.67 5.78
N VAL A 2 -13.54 -16.47 5.28
CA VAL A 2 -13.78 -15.73 4.02
C VAL A 2 -13.34 -14.26 4.13
N ASP A 3 -13.58 -13.60 5.26
CA ASP A 3 -13.13 -12.22 5.52
C ASP A 3 -11.61 -12.07 5.52
N GLU A 4 -10.90 -13.04 6.10
CA GLU A 4 -9.44 -13.08 6.12
C GLU A 4 -8.87 -13.19 4.71
N LEU A 5 -9.46 -14.09 3.89
CA LEU A 5 -9.08 -14.28 2.50
C LEU A 5 -9.38 -13.04 1.66
N LYS A 6 -10.52 -12.37 1.89
CA LYS A 6 -10.89 -11.10 1.25
C LYS A 6 -9.91 -9.98 1.61
N ASN A 7 -9.55 -9.85 2.88
CA ASN A 7 -8.59 -8.85 3.34
C ASN A 7 -7.17 -9.12 2.81
N ILE A 8 -6.75 -10.39 2.77
CA ILE A 8 -5.45 -10.79 2.20
C ILE A 8 -5.43 -10.60 0.68
N LEU A 9 -6.53 -10.87 -0.01
CA LEU A 9 -6.64 -10.65 -1.46
C LEU A 9 -6.56 -9.15 -1.78
N LEU A 10 -7.25 -8.32 -1.01
CA LEU A 10 -7.21 -6.86 -1.13
C LEU A 10 -5.84 -6.29 -0.79
N ALA A 11 -5.13 -6.86 0.19
CA ALA A 11 -3.78 -6.44 0.56
C ALA A 11 -2.68 -6.97 -0.39
N GLY A 12 -2.87 -8.14 -0.98
CA GLY A 12 -1.89 -8.83 -1.84
C GLY A 12 -1.86 -8.33 -3.28
N ILE A 13 -2.92 -7.67 -3.74
CA ILE A 13 -2.99 -6.99 -5.02
C ILE A 13 -2.60 -5.54 -4.72
N GLY A 14 -1.35 -5.16 -5.00
CA GLY A 14 -0.81 -3.85 -4.63
C GLY A 14 -1.67 -2.64 -5.08
N THR A 15 -1.27 -1.45 -4.62
CA THR A 15 -2.02 -0.18 -4.75
C THR A 15 -2.49 0.19 -6.17
N ALA A 16 -1.93 -0.41 -7.23
CA ALA A 16 -2.35 -0.19 -8.62
C ALA A 16 -3.57 -1.03 -9.08
N ALA A 17 -3.95 -2.08 -8.36
CA ALA A 17 -5.03 -2.99 -8.75
C ALA A 17 -6.11 -3.19 -7.67
N TYR A 18 -6.19 -2.25 -6.72
CA TYR A 18 -7.27 -2.12 -5.74
C TYR A 18 -8.61 -1.69 -6.38
N SER A 19 -8.95 -2.22 -7.57
CA SER A 19 -10.22 -1.97 -8.24
C SER A 19 -11.20 -3.10 -7.95
N TYR A 20 -12.45 -2.73 -7.69
CA TYR A 20 -13.57 -3.65 -7.56
C TYR A 20 -13.64 -4.66 -8.71
N GLU A 21 -13.32 -4.21 -9.93
CA GLU A 21 -13.33 -5.04 -11.14
C GLU A 21 -12.34 -6.20 -11.06
N LYS A 22 -11.11 -6.00 -10.57
CA LYS A 22 -10.15 -7.10 -10.41
C LYS A 22 -10.49 -8.04 -9.27
N ALA A 23 -11.08 -7.52 -8.19
CA ALA A 23 -11.56 -8.38 -7.11
C ALA A 23 -12.68 -9.31 -7.61
N CYS A 24 -13.65 -8.79 -8.38
CA CYS A 24 -14.72 -9.59 -8.97
C CYS A 24 -14.21 -10.63 -9.98
N GLU A 25 -13.21 -10.28 -10.80
CA GLU A 25 -12.62 -11.21 -11.77
C GLU A 25 -11.93 -12.42 -11.12
N ILE A 26 -11.34 -12.23 -9.94
CA ILE A 26 -10.73 -13.32 -9.16
C ILE A 26 -11.80 -14.22 -8.58
N VAL A 27 -12.89 -13.64 -8.06
CA VAL A 27 -14.05 -14.40 -7.58
C VAL A 27 -14.65 -15.22 -8.72
N ASP A 28 -14.86 -14.62 -9.89
CA ASP A 28 -15.32 -15.32 -11.10
C ASP A 28 -14.37 -16.44 -11.52
N THR A 29 -13.06 -16.24 -11.36
CA THR A 29 -12.06 -17.27 -11.65
C THR A 29 -12.15 -18.44 -10.66
N MET A 30 -12.42 -18.18 -9.38
CA MET A 30 -12.64 -19.21 -8.37
C MET A 30 -13.94 -20.00 -8.62
N VAL A 31 -15.01 -19.33 -9.08
CA VAL A 31 -16.25 -19.97 -9.51
C VAL A 31 -16.02 -20.87 -10.73
N LYS A 32 -15.32 -20.35 -11.76
CA LYS A 32 -14.98 -21.11 -12.98
C LYS A 32 -14.11 -22.34 -12.69
N LYS A 33 -13.23 -22.24 -11.68
CA LYS A 33 -12.39 -23.35 -11.22
C LYS A 33 -13.13 -24.35 -10.32
N GLY A 34 -14.41 -24.12 -10.02
CA GLY A 34 -15.21 -24.97 -9.12
C GLY A 34 -14.79 -24.88 -7.66
N GLN A 35 -13.96 -23.89 -7.30
CA GLN A 35 -13.53 -23.64 -5.92
C GLN A 35 -14.60 -22.88 -5.12
N LEU A 36 -15.52 -22.22 -5.82
CA LEU A 36 -16.66 -21.51 -5.26
C LEU A 36 -17.93 -21.90 -6.03
N SER A 37 -19.07 -22.01 -5.34
CA SER A 37 -20.36 -22.09 -6.01
C SER A 37 -20.70 -20.76 -6.71
N VAL A 38 -21.48 -20.81 -7.78
CA VAL A 38 -21.96 -19.62 -8.51
C VAL A 38 -22.71 -18.67 -7.57
N ASP A 39 -23.48 -19.21 -6.64
CA ASP A 39 -24.26 -18.41 -5.67
C ASP A 39 -23.35 -17.72 -4.65
N GLN A 40 -22.32 -18.43 -4.16
CA GLN A 40 -21.30 -17.86 -3.26
C GLN A 40 -20.48 -16.77 -3.97
N GLY A 41 -20.24 -16.93 -5.27
CA GLY A 41 -19.49 -15.94 -6.06
C GLY A 41 -20.26 -14.64 -6.19
N LYS A 42 -21.56 -14.73 -6.49
CA LYS A 42 -22.45 -13.57 -6.56
C LYS A 42 -22.56 -12.84 -5.22
N GLU A 43 -22.72 -13.59 -4.12
CA GLU A 43 -22.78 -13.03 -2.78
C GLU A 43 -21.48 -12.30 -2.43
N LEU A 44 -20.32 -12.92 -2.70
CA LEU A 44 -19.02 -12.34 -2.43
C LEU A 44 -18.75 -11.08 -3.29
N SER A 45 -19.14 -11.07 -4.56
CA SER A 45 -19.04 -9.89 -5.44
C SER A 45 -19.94 -8.73 -4.98
N GLN A 46 -21.12 -9.02 -4.43
CA GLN A 46 -22.00 -8.00 -3.86
C GLN A 46 -21.45 -7.44 -2.56
N GLU A 47 -20.92 -8.32 -1.70
CA GLU A 47 -20.35 -7.95 -0.43
C GLU A 47 -19.02 -7.19 -0.59
N LEU A 48 -18.22 -7.53 -1.61
CA LEU A 48 -17.05 -6.73 -2.03
C LEU A 48 -17.47 -5.30 -2.41
N LYS A 49 -18.54 -5.14 -3.21
CA LYS A 49 -19.04 -3.82 -3.62
C LYS A 49 -19.48 -2.99 -2.41
N LYS A 50 -20.23 -3.64 -1.52
CA LYS A 50 -20.72 -3.02 -0.30
C LYS A 50 -19.59 -2.63 0.62
N THR A 51 -18.60 -3.51 0.85
CA THR A 51 -17.43 -3.19 1.67
C THR A 51 -16.60 -2.06 1.07
N LEU A 52 -16.38 -2.02 -0.24
CA LEU A 52 -15.63 -0.91 -0.85
C LEU A 52 -16.37 0.42 -0.72
N ASN A 53 -17.69 0.42 -0.88
CA ASN A 53 -18.52 1.62 -0.70
C ASN A 53 -18.60 2.05 0.77
N ASP A 54 -18.84 1.11 1.69
CA ASP A 54 -18.87 1.35 3.14
C ASP A 54 -17.50 1.79 3.65
N THR A 55 -16.42 1.23 3.12
CA THR A 55 -15.05 1.69 3.38
C THR A 55 -14.88 3.09 2.79
N ALA A 56 -15.25 3.37 1.54
CA ALA A 56 -15.15 4.73 0.99
C ALA A 56 -15.91 5.78 1.83
N GLU A 57 -17.11 5.45 2.33
CA GLU A 57 -17.89 6.32 3.22
C GLU A 57 -17.28 6.46 4.62
N LYS A 58 -16.76 5.38 5.21
CA LYS A 58 -16.08 5.40 6.52
C LYS A 58 -14.67 5.99 6.47
N THR A 59 -14.09 6.10 5.28
CA THR A 59 -12.71 6.58 5.06
C THR A 59 -12.65 7.97 4.44
N ASN A 60 -13.70 8.79 4.64
CA ASN A 60 -13.69 10.22 4.33
C ASN A 60 -12.58 11.02 5.07
N ASP A 61 -11.77 10.37 5.91
CA ASP A 61 -10.68 10.99 6.66
C ASP A 61 -9.32 10.26 6.57
N LYS A 62 -9.21 9.11 5.87
CA LYS A 62 -7.94 8.34 5.81
C LYS A 62 -7.56 7.75 4.45
N THR A 63 -8.30 8.06 3.38
CA THR A 63 -7.82 7.87 2.01
C THR A 63 -7.26 9.19 1.50
N LYS A 64 -6.29 9.79 2.19
CA LYS A 64 -5.34 10.62 1.45
C LYS A 64 -4.56 9.64 0.57
N PRO A 65 -4.55 9.81 -0.77
CA PRO A 65 -3.61 9.06 -1.59
C PRO A 65 -2.24 9.26 -0.95
N LEU A 66 -1.53 8.17 -0.64
CA LEU A 66 -0.24 8.21 0.05
C LEU A 66 0.64 9.26 -0.65
N THR A 67 0.78 10.43 -0.04
CA THR A 67 1.49 11.53 -0.69
C THR A 67 2.98 11.28 -0.56
N LYS A 68 3.77 11.96 -1.39
CA LYS A 68 5.23 11.92 -1.27
C LYS A 68 5.68 12.35 0.14
N GLU A 69 4.93 13.25 0.78
CA GLU A 69 5.17 13.75 2.13
C GLU A 69 4.91 12.65 3.17
N ASP A 70 3.80 11.91 3.06
CA ASP A 70 3.49 10.80 3.98
C ASP A 70 4.55 9.70 3.92
N MET A 71 5.11 9.42 2.73
CA MET A 71 6.22 8.47 2.58
C MET A 71 7.52 8.97 3.23
N VAL A 72 7.81 10.27 3.13
CA VAL A 72 8.98 10.87 3.78
C VAL A 72 8.87 10.78 5.30
N ASP A 73 7.67 10.99 5.85
CA ASP A 73 7.45 10.91 7.29
C ASP A 73 7.56 9.47 7.82
N VAL A 74 7.08 8.48 7.08
CA VAL A 74 7.28 7.06 7.42
C VAL A 74 8.77 6.69 7.40
N LEU A 75 9.52 7.12 6.38
CA LEU A 75 10.96 6.87 6.29
C LEU A 75 11.72 7.51 7.46
N LYS A 76 11.33 8.72 7.87
CA LYS A 76 11.87 9.38 9.07
C LYS A 76 11.53 8.63 10.36
N GLN A 77 10.30 8.15 10.50
CA GLN A 77 9.89 7.35 11.67
C GLN A 77 10.66 6.03 11.77
N MET A 78 11.01 5.43 10.63
CA MET A 78 11.87 4.24 10.57
C MET A 78 13.37 4.56 10.68
N ASN A 79 13.71 5.81 11.01
CA ASN A 79 15.07 6.30 11.22
C ASN A 79 15.98 6.14 9.99
N PHE A 80 15.40 6.14 8.78
CA PHE A 80 16.16 6.14 7.54
C PHE A 80 16.62 7.56 7.19
N ALA A 81 17.89 7.67 6.82
CA ALA A 81 18.46 8.93 6.35
C ALA A 81 17.91 9.30 4.96
N THR A 82 17.52 10.56 4.79
CA THR A 82 17.12 11.12 3.51
C THR A 82 18.34 11.42 2.64
N LYS A 83 18.15 11.54 1.32
CA LYS A 83 19.26 11.85 0.39
C LYS A 83 19.94 13.19 0.72
N ASP A 84 19.17 14.18 1.16
CA ASP A 84 19.68 15.51 1.48
C ASP A 84 20.54 15.47 2.76
N GLU A 85 20.13 14.71 3.78
CA GLU A 85 20.93 14.51 5.00
C GLU A 85 22.25 13.79 4.70
N VAL A 86 22.23 12.78 3.81
CA VAL A 86 23.45 12.10 3.37
C VAL A 86 24.38 13.04 2.60
N ALA A 87 23.82 13.94 1.78
CA ALA A 87 24.59 14.94 1.06
C ALA A 87 25.24 15.96 2.01
N ASP A 88 24.51 16.47 3.00
CA ASP A 88 25.06 17.39 4.01
C ASP A 88 26.19 16.74 4.82
N ILE A 89 26.00 15.49 5.26
CA ILE A 89 27.03 14.74 5.98
C ILE A 89 28.29 14.58 5.09
N LYS A 90 28.11 14.28 3.80
CA LYS A 90 29.24 14.16 2.87
C LYS A 90 29.99 15.47 2.68
N GLU A 91 29.28 16.59 2.53
CA GLU A 91 29.92 17.91 2.40
C GLU A 91 30.69 18.29 3.68
N ARG A 92 30.10 18.01 4.85
CA ARG A 92 30.75 18.24 6.14
C ARG A 92 31.97 17.34 6.32
N LEU A 93 31.89 16.09 5.87
CA LEU A 93 33.02 15.17 5.88
C LEU A 93 34.15 15.68 4.99
N GLU A 94 33.86 16.09 3.75
CA GLU A 94 34.87 16.65 2.85
C GLU A 94 35.54 17.92 3.41
N LYS A 95 34.77 18.78 4.11
CA LYS A 95 35.32 19.96 4.80
C LYS A 95 36.23 19.58 5.98
N LEU A 96 35.90 18.52 6.71
CA LEU A 96 36.72 18.03 7.81
C LEU A 96 37.98 17.34 7.31
N GLU A 97 37.87 16.50 6.28
CA GLU A 97 39.00 15.84 5.62
C GLU A 97 40.00 16.88 5.09
N LYS A 98 39.52 17.94 4.40
CA LYS A 98 40.39 19.05 3.94
C LYS A 98 41.07 19.85 5.05
N LYS A 99 40.51 19.84 6.26
CA LYS A 99 41.13 20.47 7.43
C LYS A 99 42.16 19.56 8.08
N ALA A 100 41.88 18.25 8.12
CA ALA A 100 42.78 17.24 8.66
C ALA A 100 44.01 16.99 7.77
N ASP A 101 43.89 17.14 6.45
CA ASP A 101 45.01 17.05 5.49
C ASP A 101 45.88 18.33 5.43
N ASN A 102 45.45 19.43 6.06
CA ASN A 102 46.21 20.69 6.10
C ASN A 102 46.94 20.91 7.45
N GLU A 103 46.99 19.90 8.31
CA GLU A 103 47.91 19.78 9.47
C GLU A 103 48.99 18.73 9.17
#